data_AF-A0A3L8GKN4-F1
#
_entry.id   AF-A0A3L8GKN4-F1
#
_cell.length_a   1.000
_cell.length_b   1.000
_cell.length_c   1.000
_cell.angle_alpha   90.00
_cell.angle_beta   90.00
_cell.angle_gamma   90.00
#
_symmetry.space_group_name_H-M   'P 1'
#
loop_
_entity.id
_entity.type
_entity.pdbx_description
1 polymer ?
#
loop_
_entity_poly.entity_id
_entity_poly.type
_entity_poly.pdbx_seq_one_letter_code
_entity_poly.pdbx_strand_id
1 'polypeptide(L)' 'MGDKPISFRDENGNFVSAADVWNAEKLEELFNLLNPNRRLRLEREKLNQK' A
#
# COMPACT_ATOMS: atom_id res chain seq x y z
N MET A 1 13.80 28.07 -6.71
CA MET A 1 12.95 27.16 -5.90
C MET A 1 13.60 25.79 -5.99
N GLY A 2 14.37 25.40 -4.96
CA GLY A 2 14.97 24.07 -4.94
C GLY A 2 13.93 23.09 -4.44
N ASP A 3 13.50 22.17 -5.30
CA ASP A 3 12.74 21.00 -4.86
C ASP A 3 13.58 20.30 -3.79
N LYS A 4 13.14 20.38 -2.54
CA LYS A 4 13.70 19.53 -1.50
C LYS A 4 13.31 18.11 -1.92
N PRO A 5 14.26 17.19 -2.13
CA PRO A 5 13.86 15.80 -2.26
C PRO A 5 13.12 15.46 -0.97
N ILE A 6 11.86 15.03 -1.08
CA ILE A 6 11.10 14.50 0.05
C ILE A 6 11.75 13.16 0.36
N SER A 7 12.88 13.22 1.03
CA SER A 7 13.70 12.07 1.32
C SER A 7 13.13 11.44 2.58
N PHE A 8 12.23 10.48 2.40
CA PHE A 8 11.74 9.66 3.50
C PHE A 8 12.90 8.82 4.01
N ARG A 9 13.15 8.84 5.32
CA ARG A 9 14.17 8.00 5.96
C ARG A 9 13.48 6.99 6.87
N ASP A 10 13.98 5.76 6.87
CA ASP A 10 13.52 4.74 7.81
C ASP A 10 14.03 5.05 9.23
N GLU A 11 13.59 4.26 10.21
CA GLU A 11 14.02 4.39 11.61
C GLU A 11 15.54 4.15 11.80
N ASN A 12 16.19 3.57 10.80
CA ASN A 12 17.63 3.30 10.77
C ASN A 12 18.43 4.41 10.07
N GLY A 13 17.76 5.47 9.59
CA GLY A 13 18.37 6.60 8.90
C GLY A 13 18.73 6.36 7.44
N ASN A 14 18.34 5.23 6.85
CA ASN A 14 18.49 4.93 5.43
C ASN A 14 17.44 5.67 4.61
N PHE A 15 17.84 6.14 3.42
CA PHE A 15 16.88 6.70 2.47
C PHE A 15 16.03 5.59 1.88
N VAL A 16 14.71 5.74 2.02
CA VAL A 16 13.73 4.78 1.51
C VAL A 16 12.95 5.44 0.38
N SER A 17 12.80 4.75 -0.74
CA SER A 17 11.92 5.20 -1.81
C SER A 17 10.47 5.10 -1.35
N ALA A 18 9.60 5.94 -1.92
CA ALA A 18 8.17 5.79 -1.71
C ALA A 18 7.66 4.38 -2.07
N ALA A 19 8.32 3.71 -3.04
CA ALA A 19 8.03 2.33 -3.39
C ALA A 19 8.36 1.32 -2.27
N ASP A 20 9.45 1.56 -1.53
CA ASP A 20 9.85 0.71 -0.40
C ASP A 20 8.93 0.92 0.80
N VAL A 21 8.44 2.14 0.99
CA VAL A 21 7.50 2.49 2.05
C VAL A 21 6.14 1.83 1.82
N TRP A 22 5.67 1.75 0.57
CA TRP A 22 4.39 1.15 0.19
C TRP A 22 4.53 -0.32 -0.24
N ASN A 23 4.87 -1.18 0.72
CA ASN A 23 4.90 -2.62 0.50
C ASN A 23 3.48 -3.20 0.28
N ALA A 24 3.43 -4.44 -0.23
CA ALA A 24 2.17 -5.13 -0.51
C ALA A 24 1.26 -5.22 0.73
N GLU A 25 1.84 -5.41 1.91
CA GLU A 25 1.11 -5.51 3.18
C GLU A 25 0.43 -4.20 3.57
N LYS A 26 1.14 -3.07 3.53
CA LYS A 26 0.59 -1.74 3.82
C LYS A 26 -0.47 -1.33 2.81
N LEU A 27 -0.26 -1.68 1.54
CA LEU A 27 -1.28 -1.45 0.52
C LEU A 27 -2.54 -2.29 0.79
N GLU A 28 -2.38 -3.55 1.18
CA GLU A 28 -3.49 -4.42 1.52
C GLU A 28 -4.26 -3.91 2.76
N GLU A 29 -3.54 -3.49 3.81
CA GLU A 29 -4.13 -2.86 4.99
C GLU A 29 -4.91 -1.58 4.62
N LEU A 30 -4.31 -0.70 3.82
CA LEU A 30 -4.95 0.52 3.35
C LEU A 30 -6.21 0.21 2.52
N PHE A 31 -6.15 -0.78 1.64
CA PHE A 31 -7.30 -1.20 0.86
C PHE A 31 -8.42 -1.78 1.72
N ASN A 32 -8.09 -2.49 2.80
CA ASN A 32 -9.07 -3.00 3.75
C ASN A 32 -9.71 -1.86 4.58
N LEU A 33 -8.92 -0.85 4.96
CA LEU A 33 -9.41 0.32 5.69
C LEU A 33 -10.34 1.18 4.83
N LEU A 34 -9.92 1.52 3.61
CA LEU A 34 -10.67 2.39 2.70
C LEU A 34 -11.82 1.67 2.00
N ASN A 35 -11.74 0.34 1.87
CA ASN A 35 -12.80 -0.47 1.27
C ASN A 35 -13.05 -1.74 2.10
N PRO A 36 -13.79 -1.62 3.22
CA PRO A 36 -14.08 -2.75 4.10
C PRO A 36 -14.90 -3.86 3.39
N ASN A 37 -15.68 -3.50 2.37
CA ASN A 37 -16.47 -4.45 1.57
C ASN A 37 -15.65 -5.15 0.47
N ARG A 38 -14.35 -4.84 0.34
CA ARG A 38 -13.46 -5.45 -0.68
C ARG A 38 -13.39 -6.97 -0.55
N ARG A 39 -13.40 -7.50 0.67
CA ARG A 39 -13.35 -8.95 0.93
C ARG A 39 -14.51 -9.68 0.26
N LEU A 40 -15.73 -9.16 0.40
CA LEU A 40 -16.94 -9.71 -0.21
C LEU A 40 -16.87 -9.68 -1.74
N ARG A 41 -16.30 -8.62 -2.33
CA ARG A 41 -16.10 -8.55 -3.79
C ARG A 41 -15.10 -9.60 -4.28
N LEU A 42 -13.97 -9.76 -3.59
CA LEU A 42 -12.95 -10.75 -3.95
C LEU A 42 -13.47 -12.19 -3.84
N GLU A 43 -14.27 -12.49 -2.82
CA GLU A 43 -14.92 -13.79 -2.66
C GLU A 43 -15.89 -14.08 -3.82
N ARG A 44 -16.68 -13.08 -4.23
CA ARG A 44 -17.58 -13.19 -5.40
C ARG A 44 -16.82 -13.37 -6.70
N GLU A 45 -15.72 -12.65 -6.91
CA GLU A 45 -14.86 -12.81 -8.09
C GLU A 45 -14.24 -14.21 -8.15
N LYS A 46 -13.76 -14.75 -7.03
CA LYS A 46 -13.25 -16.13 -6.96
C LYS A 46 -14.31 -17.18 -7.29
N LEU A 47 -15.55 -16.97 -6.85
CA LEU A 47 -16.68 -17.87 -7.15
C LEU A 47 -17.11 -17.79 -8.62
N ASN A 48 -16.97 -16.63 -9.26
CA ASN A 48 -17.36 -16.41 -10.65
C ASN A 48 -16.29 -16.81 -11.68
N GLN A 49 -15.06 -17.11 -11.22
CA GLN A 49 -13.96 -17.62 -12.04
C GLN A 49 -13.93 -19.17 -12.08
N LYS A 50 -14.94 -19.83 -11.51
CA LYS A 50 -15.14 -21.28 -11.46
C LYS A 50 -16.27 -21.70 -12.40
#